data_AF-A0A358FX84-F1
#
_entry.id   AF-A0A358FX84-F1
#
_cell.length_a   1.000
_cell.length_b   1.000
_cell.length_c   1.000
_cell.angle_alpha   90.00
_cell.angle_beta   90.00
_cell.angle_gamma   90.00
#
_symmetry.space_group_name_H-M   'P 1'
#
loop_
_entity.id
_entity.type
_entity.pdbx_description
1 polymer ?
#
loop_
_entity_poly.entity_id
_entity_poly.type
_entity_poly.pdbx_seq_one_letter_code
_entity_poly.pdbx_strand_id
1 'polypeptide(L)'
;MGSSSEQNEAETEVESARIVVESSENEEQSVDGEDDSSTTLSDEFTAELLAEHPFDCLNQELDVFVNVFGIYVISHSSIPRKYIEHSANVVAEFMDNDADGVVDDPEVHRFLVDNNFVVPVWTEELRERIFPSLSGSFCEDNLG
;
A
#
# COMPACT_ATOMS: atom_id res chain seq x y z
N MET A 1 31.04 47.14 -0.35
CA MET A 1 30.01 47.14 -1.41
C MET A 1 30.12 45.76 -2.06
N GLY A 2 29.54 44.68 -1.54
CA GLY A 2 28.22 44.55 -0.93
C GLY A 2 27.21 44.32 -2.05
N SER A 3 27.01 43.06 -2.45
CA SER A 3 25.68 42.44 -2.48
C SER A 3 25.81 40.94 -2.74
N SER A 4 25.45 40.17 -1.72
CA SER A 4 24.89 38.82 -1.87
C SER A 4 23.71 38.84 -2.83
N SER A 5 23.47 37.70 -3.45
CA SER A 5 22.12 37.27 -3.80
C SER A 5 22.02 35.78 -3.51
N GLU A 6 21.76 35.49 -2.23
CA GLU A 6 21.06 34.30 -1.78
C GLU A 6 19.68 34.29 -2.44
N GLN A 7 19.32 33.17 -3.08
CA GLN A 7 17.92 32.82 -3.30
C GLN A 7 17.73 31.38 -2.84
N ASN A 8 17.14 31.34 -1.65
CA ASN A 8 16.41 30.27 -1.01
C ASN A 8 15.22 29.83 -1.87
N GLU A 9 14.77 28.59 -1.69
CA GLU A 9 13.41 28.03 -1.92
C GLU A 9 13.57 26.54 -2.26
N ALA A 10 12.89 25.57 -1.67
CA ALA A 10 12.14 25.43 -0.43
C ALA A 10 12.02 23.90 -0.32
N GLU A 11 12.43 23.31 0.80
CA GLU A 11 12.24 21.87 1.01
C GLU A 11 10.73 21.64 1.22
N THR A 12 10.09 20.96 0.28
CA THR A 12 8.69 20.56 0.41
C THR A 12 8.62 19.48 1.49
N GLU A 13 8.25 19.88 2.70
CA GLU A 13 7.78 18.95 3.72
C GLU A 13 6.50 18.29 3.20
N VAL A 14 6.54 16.97 3.03
CA VAL A 14 5.37 16.20 2.62
C VAL A 14 4.45 16.13 3.82
N GLU A 15 3.47 17.03 3.88
CA GLU A 15 2.43 16.99 4.90
C GLU A 15 1.58 15.74 4.66
N SER A 16 1.71 14.76 5.57
CA SER A 16 0.95 13.52 5.55
C SER A 16 -0.53 13.85 5.74
N ALA A 17 -1.28 13.85 4.65
CA ALA A 17 -2.72 14.10 4.67
C ALA A 17 -3.43 12.96 5.41
N ARG A 18 -3.90 13.25 6.62
CA ARG A 18 -4.72 12.36 7.45
C ARG A 18 -6.15 12.38 6.92
N ILE A 19 -6.69 11.23 6.53
CA ILE A 19 -8.11 11.11 6.18
C ILE A 19 -8.82 10.48 7.36
N VAL A 20 -9.59 11.29 8.08
CA VAL A 20 -10.51 10.82 9.11
C VAL A 20 -11.69 10.18 8.40
N VAL A 21 -11.83 8.86 8.50
CA VAL A 21 -13.06 8.18 8.15
C VAL A 21 -14.07 8.49 9.26
N GLU A 22 -14.87 9.53 9.07
CA GLU A 22 -16.05 9.75 9.91
C GLU A 22 -17.06 8.63 9.62
N SER A 23 -17.09 7.60 10.48
CA SER A 23 -18.22 6.70 10.58
C SER A 23 -19.40 7.50 11.16
N SER A 24 -20.29 7.94 10.28
CA SER A 24 -21.55 8.54 10.68
C SER A 24 -22.48 7.47 11.24
N GLU A 25 -22.37 7.19 12.53
CA GLU A 25 -23.36 6.42 13.29
C GLU A 25 -24.26 7.38 14.06
N ASN A 26 -25.50 7.50 13.58
CA ASN A 26 -26.54 8.27 14.22
C ASN A 26 -27.40 7.34 15.07
N GLU A 27 -27.13 7.24 16.38
CA GLU A 27 -28.14 6.92 17.39
C GLU A 27 -27.90 7.75 18.66
N GLU A 28 -28.90 8.57 19.03
CA GLU A 28 -28.86 9.41 20.21
C GLU A 28 -29.19 8.64 21.49
N GLN A 29 -28.45 9.00 22.55
CA GLN A 29 -28.97 9.22 23.92
C GLN A 29 -28.64 8.16 25.02
N SER A 30 -27.49 8.40 25.66
CA SER A 30 -27.37 8.90 27.06
C SER A 30 -26.83 8.00 28.18
N VAL A 31 -25.94 8.64 28.95
CA VAL A 31 -25.72 8.59 30.42
C VAL A 31 -24.45 7.87 30.91
N ASP A 32 -23.58 8.73 31.47
CA ASP A 32 -22.62 8.58 32.58
C ASP A 32 -21.42 7.62 32.45
N GLY A 33 -20.30 8.21 32.05
CA GLY A 33 -19.11 8.37 32.90
C GLY A 33 -18.41 7.14 33.44
N GLU A 34 -17.30 6.76 32.79
CA GLU A 34 -16.10 6.23 33.44
C GLU A 34 -14.89 6.54 32.55
N ASP A 35 -13.85 7.10 33.16
CA ASP A 35 -12.57 7.46 32.55
C ASP A 35 -11.80 6.17 32.20
N ASP A 36 -12.23 5.50 31.14
CA ASP A 36 -11.38 4.54 30.44
C ASP A 36 -10.70 5.33 29.33
N SER A 37 -9.45 5.73 29.60
CA SER A 37 -8.52 6.19 28.57
C SER A 37 -8.18 4.99 27.68
N SER A 38 -9.19 4.52 26.94
CA SER A 38 -9.05 3.79 25.70
C SER A 38 -8.36 4.76 24.78
N THR A 39 -7.03 4.74 24.85
CA THR A 39 -6.21 5.24 23.76
C THR A 39 -6.53 4.30 22.61
N THR A 40 -7.55 4.62 21.83
CA THR A 40 -7.76 4.03 20.52
C THR A 40 -6.58 4.46 19.66
N LEU A 41 -5.46 3.77 19.87
CA LEU A 41 -4.44 3.61 18.87
C LEU A 41 -5.07 2.70 17.83
N SER A 42 -5.89 3.28 16.95
CA SER A 42 -6.02 2.72 15.61
C SER A 42 -4.63 2.85 15.01
N ASP A 43 -3.81 1.81 15.16
CA ASP A 43 -2.55 1.69 14.45
C ASP A 43 -2.92 1.69 12.96
N GLU A 44 -2.89 2.87 12.37
CA GLU A 44 -3.24 3.08 10.97
C GLU A 44 -2.12 2.43 10.15
N PHE A 45 -2.45 1.33 9.49
CA PHE A 45 -1.54 0.65 8.58
C PHE A 45 -0.99 1.68 7.57
N THR A 46 0.31 1.98 7.69
CA THR A 46 1.00 2.90 6.80
C THR A 46 1.81 2.08 5.81
N ALA A 47 1.29 1.93 4.60
CA ALA A 47 1.97 1.23 3.52
C ALA A 47 3.30 1.92 3.15
N GLU A 48 4.42 1.19 3.26
CA GLU A 48 5.70 1.63 2.72
C GLU A 48 5.75 1.41 1.21
N LEU A 49 5.98 2.47 0.44
CA LEU A 49 6.21 2.37 -1.00
C LEU A 49 7.69 2.06 -1.27
N LEU A 50 7.93 0.92 -1.90
CA LEU A 50 9.23 0.46 -2.36
C LEU A 50 9.38 0.81 -3.86
N ALA A 51 10.61 1.17 -4.25
CA ALA A 51 10.94 1.51 -5.64
C ALA A 51 11.34 0.31 -6.50
N GLU A 52 11.68 -0.82 -5.88
CA GLU A 52 12.15 -2.03 -6.58
C GLU A 52 11.52 -3.29 -6.00
N HIS A 53 11.22 -4.24 -6.88
CA HIS A 53 10.82 -5.61 -6.55
C HIS A 53 12.04 -6.55 -6.60
N PRO A 54 12.08 -7.62 -5.78
CA PRO A 54 13.14 -8.65 -5.84
C PRO A 54 13.32 -9.35 -7.21
N PHE A 55 12.33 -9.23 -8.11
CA PHE A 55 12.38 -9.77 -9.46
C PHE A 55 12.61 -8.64 -10.47
N ASP A 56 13.80 -8.62 -11.06
CA ASP A 56 14.23 -7.57 -12.00
C ASP A 56 13.30 -7.40 -13.21
N CYS A 57 12.61 -8.46 -13.65
CA CYS A 57 11.68 -8.36 -14.78
C CYS A 57 10.45 -7.49 -14.47
N LEU A 58 10.04 -7.34 -13.20
CA LEU A 58 8.97 -6.42 -12.82
C LEU A 58 9.42 -4.96 -12.84
N ASN A 59 10.70 -4.70 -12.53
CA ASN A 59 11.27 -3.35 -12.45
C ASN A 59 11.46 -2.67 -13.83
N GLN A 60 11.17 -3.38 -14.94
CA GLN A 60 11.32 -2.82 -16.29
C GLN A 60 10.22 -1.82 -16.64
N GLU A 61 8.99 -2.10 -16.19
CA GLU A 61 7.79 -1.31 -16.52
C GLU A 61 7.01 -0.85 -15.28
N LEU A 62 7.37 -1.34 -14.08
CA LEU A 62 6.75 -1.01 -12.80
C LEU A 62 7.81 -0.39 -11.87
N ASP A 63 7.39 0.57 -11.06
CA ASP A 63 8.25 1.39 -10.20
C ASP A 63 7.62 1.72 -8.84
N VAL A 64 6.47 1.11 -8.52
CA VAL A 64 5.81 1.25 -7.21
C VAL A 64 5.40 -0.12 -6.70
N PHE A 65 5.93 -0.47 -5.53
CA PHE A 65 5.68 -1.76 -4.88
C PHE A 65 5.32 -1.56 -3.41
N VAL A 66 4.41 -2.39 -2.88
CA VAL A 66 4.11 -2.44 -1.45
C VAL A 66 4.16 -3.89 -1.02
N ASN A 67 4.96 -4.19 0.00
CA ASN A 67 5.05 -5.53 0.57
C ASN A 67 4.09 -5.66 1.75
N VAL A 68 3.07 -6.50 1.61
CA VAL A 68 2.08 -6.81 2.64
C VAL A 68 2.24 -8.28 3.04
N PHE A 69 2.85 -8.52 4.19
CA PHE A 69 3.16 -9.87 4.69
C PHE A 69 3.92 -10.77 3.69
N GLY A 70 4.70 -10.21 2.76
CA GLY A 70 5.40 -10.98 1.71
C GLY A 70 4.68 -11.05 0.36
N ILE A 71 3.42 -10.58 0.29
CA ILE A 71 2.64 -10.46 -0.94
C ILE A 71 2.81 -9.04 -1.47
N TYR A 72 3.18 -8.89 -2.74
CA TYR A 72 3.44 -7.57 -3.31
C TYR A 72 2.22 -7.00 -4.02
N VAL A 73 1.81 -5.80 -3.63
CA VAL A 73 1.00 -4.92 -4.47
C VAL A 73 1.95 -4.25 -5.46
N ILE A 74 1.69 -4.39 -6.75
CA ILE A 74 2.57 -3.91 -7.81
C ILE A 74 1.86 -2.89 -8.70
N SER A 75 2.54 -1.79 -9.02
CA SER A 75 1.94 -0.69 -9.79
C SER A 75 3.00 0.18 -10.49
N HIS A 76 2.52 1.22 -11.17
CA HIS A 76 3.32 2.23 -11.84
C HIS A 76 2.99 3.61 -11.25
N SER A 77 3.96 4.50 -11.17
CA SER A 77 3.88 5.85 -10.58
C SER A 77 2.84 6.77 -11.23
N SER A 78 2.35 6.42 -12.43
CA SER A 78 1.22 7.09 -13.06
C SER A 78 -0.12 6.82 -12.37
N ILE A 79 -0.22 5.78 -11.55
CA ILE A 79 -1.42 5.44 -10.80
C ILE A 79 -1.46 6.27 -9.52
N PRO A 80 -2.59 6.95 -9.21
CA PRO A 80 -2.69 7.72 -7.99
C PRO A 80 -2.45 6.86 -6.74
N ARG A 81 -1.53 7.31 -5.88
CA ARG A 81 -1.09 6.63 -4.66
C ARG A 81 -2.24 6.06 -3.81
N LYS A 82 -3.34 6.81 -3.65
CA LYS A 82 -4.53 6.38 -2.90
C LYS A 82 -5.10 5.02 -3.32
N TYR A 83 -4.97 4.63 -4.60
CA TYR A 83 -5.47 3.34 -5.06
C TYR A 83 -4.52 2.20 -4.68
N ILE A 84 -3.21 2.48 -4.69
CA ILE A 84 -2.18 1.54 -4.29
C ILE A 84 -2.28 1.27 -2.79
N GLU A 85 -2.43 2.34 -1.99
CA GLU A 85 -2.63 2.25 -0.54
C GLU A 85 -3.94 1.53 -0.20
N HIS A 86 -5.05 1.89 -0.85
CA HIS A 86 -6.32 1.19 -0.62
C HIS A 86 -6.21 -0.32 -0.92
N SER A 87 -5.56 -0.70 -2.02
CA SER A 87 -5.34 -2.11 -2.33
C SER A 87 -4.42 -2.80 -1.31
N ALA A 88 -3.37 -2.12 -0.83
CA ALA A 88 -2.51 -2.67 0.22
C ALA A 88 -3.28 -2.90 1.53
N ASN A 89 -4.14 -1.96 1.92
CA ASN A 89 -4.99 -2.10 3.11
C ASN A 89 -5.96 -3.26 2.97
N VAL A 90 -6.63 -3.40 1.82
CA VAL A 90 -7.54 -4.52 1.56
C VAL A 90 -6.80 -5.86 1.60
N VAL A 91 -5.57 -5.93 1.09
CA VAL A 91 -4.75 -7.14 1.19
C VAL A 91 -4.38 -7.43 2.64
N ALA A 92 -4.01 -6.41 3.42
CA ALA A 92 -3.69 -6.58 4.84
C ALA A 92 -4.91 -7.11 5.62
N GLU A 93 -6.07 -6.46 5.49
CA GLU A 93 -7.33 -6.88 6.14
C GLU A 93 -7.84 -8.24 5.65
N PHE A 94 -7.49 -8.65 4.43
CA PHE A 94 -7.83 -9.97 3.92
C PHE A 94 -6.96 -11.07 4.54
N MET A 95 -5.69 -10.78 4.81
CA MET A 95 -4.75 -11.74 5.39
C MET A 95 -4.85 -11.83 6.91
N ASP A 96 -5.15 -10.70 7.55
CA ASP A 96 -5.29 -10.50 9.00
C ASP A 96 -6.63 -9.79 9.24
N ASN A 97 -7.70 -10.58 9.33
CA ASN A 97 -9.07 -10.09 9.43
C ASN A 97 -9.52 -9.84 10.88
N ASP A 98 -8.76 -10.32 11.88
CA ASP A 98 -8.95 -9.96 13.29
C ASP A 98 -8.07 -8.78 13.74
N ALA A 99 -7.18 -8.32 12.85
CA ALA A 99 -6.33 -7.14 12.98
C ALA A 99 -5.37 -7.21 14.18
N ASP A 100 -4.93 -8.42 14.54
CA ASP A 100 -3.95 -8.62 15.63
C ASP A 100 -2.49 -8.44 15.16
N GLY A 101 -2.28 -8.19 13.87
CA GLY A 101 -0.98 -8.03 13.21
C GLY A 101 -0.37 -9.36 12.74
N VAL A 102 -1.09 -10.47 12.86
CA VAL A 102 -0.67 -11.81 12.48
C VAL A 102 -1.60 -12.37 11.42
N VAL A 103 -1.03 -13.00 10.40
CA VAL A 103 -1.83 -13.61 9.33
C VAL A 103 -2.64 -14.81 9.87
N ASP A 104 -3.95 -14.79 9.63
CA ASP A 104 -4.93 -15.75 10.17
C ASP A 104 -4.80 -17.17 9.62
N ASP A 105 -4.48 -17.27 8.32
CA ASP A 105 -4.31 -18.55 7.62
C ASP A 105 -2.86 -18.72 7.12
N PRO A 106 -1.99 -19.34 7.92
CA PRO A 106 -0.60 -19.57 7.57
C PRO A 106 -0.39 -20.51 6.37
N GLU A 107 -1.36 -21.37 6.03
CA GLU A 107 -1.23 -22.29 4.89
C GLU A 107 -1.47 -21.55 3.58
N VAL A 108 -2.54 -20.75 3.53
CA VAL A 108 -2.81 -19.84 2.41
C VAL A 108 -1.68 -18.84 2.24
N HIS A 109 -1.22 -18.24 3.34
CA HIS A 109 -0.10 -17.30 3.32
C HIS A 109 1.17 -17.88 2.69
N ARG A 110 1.60 -19.06 3.15
CA ARG A 110 2.77 -19.75 2.59
C ARG A 110 2.59 -20.05 1.12
N PHE A 111 1.41 -20.55 0.73
CA PHE A 111 1.13 -20.83 -0.67
C PHE A 111 1.25 -19.55 -1.53
N LEU A 112 0.72 -18.42 -1.06
CA LEU A 112 0.79 -17.16 -1.80
C LEU A 112 2.22 -16.61 -1.91
N VAL A 113 3.00 -16.69 -0.83
CA VAL A 113 4.39 -16.20 -0.80
C VAL A 113 5.33 -17.12 -1.59
N ASP A 114 5.23 -18.43 -1.42
CA ASP A 114 6.12 -19.42 -2.05
C ASP A 114 5.94 -19.49 -3.57
N ASN A 115 4.75 -19.15 -4.07
CA ASN A 115 4.48 -19.04 -5.52
C ASN A 115 4.50 -17.58 -6.03
N ASN A 116 5.00 -16.64 -5.21
CA ASN A 116 5.20 -15.24 -5.61
C ASN A 116 3.94 -14.55 -6.16
N PHE A 117 2.79 -14.77 -5.53
CA PHE A 117 1.57 -14.06 -5.91
C PHE A 117 1.74 -12.55 -5.74
N VAL A 118 1.17 -11.81 -6.70
CA VAL A 118 1.16 -10.35 -6.73
C VAL A 118 -0.25 -9.82 -6.94
N VAL A 119 -0.50 -8.62 -6.43
CA VAL A 119 -1.76 -7.89 -6.58
C VAL A 119 -1.51 -6.69 -7.48
N PRO A 120 -1.82 -6.78 -8.78
CA PRO A 120 -1.57 -5.68 -9.69
C PRO A 120 -2.64 -4.58 -9.58
N VAL A 121 -2.19 -3.33 -9.51
CA VAL A 121 -3.05 -2.15 -9.48
C VAL A 121 -2.70 -1.26 -10.67
N TRP A 122 -3.57 -1.23 -11.67
CA TRP A 122 -3.36 -0.46 -12.89
C TRP A 122 -4.66 -0.19 -13.63
N THR A 123 -4.61 0.75 -14.58
CA THR A 123 -5.69 0.92 -15.58
C THR A 123 -5.63 -0.18 -16.63
N GLU A 124 -6.70 -0.34 -17.40
CA GLU A 124 -6.72 -1.23 -18.55
C GLU A 124 -5.63 -0.87 -19.57
N GLU A 125 -5.45 0.42 -19.86
CA GLU A 125 -4.40 0.90 -20.78
C GLU A 125 -2.99 0.56 -20.31
N LEU A 126 -2.72 0.68 -19.01
CA LEU A 126 -1.43 0.32 -18.41
C LEU A 126 -1.22 -1.20 -18.46
N ARG A 127 -2.27 -1.98 -18.18
CA ARG A 127 -2.23 -3.44 -18.35
C ARG A 127 -1.89 -3.82 -19.77
N GLU A 128 -2.60 -3.30 -20.77
CA GLU A 128 -2.39 -3.65 -22.18
C GLU A 128 -0.97 -3.33 -22.66
N ARG A 129 -0.33 -2.31 -22.07
CA ARG A 129 1.06 -1.97 -22.34
C ARG A 129 2.06 -2.88 -21.64
N ILE A 130 1.81 -3.28 -20.39
CA ILE A 130 2.76 -4.06 -19.57
C ILE A 130 2.61 -5.56 -19.79
N PHE A 131 1.39 -6.08 -19.89
CA PHE A 131 1.15 -7.53 -19.98
C PHE A 131 1.94 -8.21 -21.12
N PRO A 132 2.08 -7.61 -22.31
CA PRO A 132 2.88 -8.21 -23.38
C PRO A 132 4.37 -8.39 -23.04
N SER A 133 4.96 -7.52 -22.22
CA SER A 133 6.37 -7.66 -21.79
C SER A 133 6.54 -8.70 -20.69
N LEU A 134 5.49 -8.91 -19.89
CA LEU A 134 5.44 -9.98 -18.89
C LEU A 134 5.13 -11.34 -19.50
N SER A 135 4.33 -11.38 -20.57
CA SER A 135 3.95 -12.64 -21.22
C SER A 135 5.11 -13.32 -21.94
N GLY A 136 5.25 -14.64 -21.77
CA GLY A 136 6.35 -15.47 -22.22
C GLY A 136 7.68 -15.18 -21.53
N SER A 137 7.66 -14.42 -20.43
CA SER A 137 8.86 -14.04 -19.69
C SER A 137 9.03 -14.87 -18.42
N PHE A 138 10.21 -14.81 -17.83
CA PHE A 138 10.48 -15.38 -16.51
C PHE A 138 9.46 -14.93 -15.45
N CYS A 139 8.96 -13.69 -15.53
CA CYS A 139 7.96 -13.19 -14.61
C CYS A 139 6.60 -13.90 -14.78
N GLU A 140 6.17 -14.30 -15.98
CA GLU A 140 4.92 -15.07 -16.11
C GLU A 140 5.06 -16.46 -15.48
N ASP A 141 6.22 -17.10 -15.67
CA ASP A 141 6.44 -18.48 -15.19
C ASP A 141 6.70 -18.58 -13.68
N ASN A 142 7.04 -17.47 -13.01
CA ASN A 142 7.45 -17.42 -11.60
C ASN A 142 6.56 -16.49 -10.77
N LEU A 143 5.38 -16.13 -11.26
CA LEU A 143 4.34 -15.42 -10.51
C LEU A 143 3.03 -16.24 -10.59
N GLY A 144 2.55 -16.77 -9.46
CA GLY A 144 1.27 -17.49 -9.37
C GLY A 144 1.40 -18.94 -8.93
#